data_AF-A0A3D5PMH2-F1
#
_entry.id   AF-A0A3D5PMH2-F1
#
_cell.length_a   1.000
_cell.length_b   1.000
_cell.length_c   1.000
_cell.angle_alpha   90.00
_cell.angle_beta   90.00
_cell.angle_gamma   90.00
#
_symmetry.space_group_name_H-M   'P 1'
#
loop_
_entity.id
_entity.type
_entity.pdbx_description
1 polymer ?
#
loop_
_entity_poly.entity_id
_entity_poly.type
_entity_poly.pdbx_seq_one_letter_code
_entity_poly.pdbx_strand_id
1 'polypeptide(L)' 'MLPQAAMAADTIQLGSILDTSGIFDAYGKPMDQAMRLAVKEINDAGGLLGKQVEVAAYDTQSDMALYSQYAQQ' A
#
# COMPACT_ATOMS: atom_id res chain seq x y z
N MET A 1 -14.55 30.13 18.23
CA MET A 1 -14.30 28.78 17.70
C MET A 1 -12.93 28.36 18.22
N LEU A 2 -12.83 27.26 18.98
CA LEU A 2 -11.55 26.76 19.47
C LEU A 2 -10.88 25.94 18.35
N PRO A 3 -9.54 25.98 18.21
CA PRO A 3 -8.84 25.20 17.20
C PRO A 3 -9.01 23.70 17.48
N GLN A 4 -9.39 22.95 16.46
CA GLN A 4 -9.42 21.48 16.52
C GLN A 4 -7.97 20.99 16.61
N ALA A 5 -7.60 20.30 17.69
CA ALA A 5 -6.32 19.62 17.77
C ALA A 5 -6.28 18.52 16.70
N ALA A 6 -5.31 18.58 15.78
CA ALA A 6 -5.07 17.52 14.82
C ALA A 6 -4.40 16.34 15.54
N MET A 7 -5.12 15.23 15.69
CA MET A 7 -4.51 13.97 16.10
C MET A 7 -3.79 13.38 14.88
N ALA A 8 -2.50 13.12 15.01
CA ALA A 8 -1.75 12.43 13.95
C ALA A 8 -2.30 11.00 13.80
N ALA A 9 -2.59 10.57 12.56
CA ALA A 9 -3.09 9.22 12.28
C ALA A 9 -2.17 8.14 12.86
N ASP A 10 -2.76 7.06 13.39
CA ASP A 10 -2.01 6.02 14.12
C ASP A 10 -1.08 5.20 13.21
N THR A 11 -1.41 5.09 11.92
CA THR A 11 -0.66 4.32 10.92
C THR A 11 -0.31 5.16 9.69
N ILE A 12 0.67 4.69 8.91
CA ILE A 12 1.02 5.20 7.59
C ILE A 12 0.37 4.26 6.57
N GLN A 13 -0.60 4.77 5.81
CA GLN A 13 -1.21 4.01 4.71
C GLN A 13 -0.30 4.02 3.48
N LEU A 14 -0.04 2.85 2.92
CA LEU A 14 0.70 2.64 1.68
C LEU A 14 -0.24 2.04 0.63
N GLY A 15 -0.58 2.83 -0.39
CA GLY A 15 -1.28 2.32 -1.58
C GLY A 15 -0.33 1.51 -2.47
N SER A 16 -0.77 0.33 -2.89
CA SER A 16 -0.06 -0.52 -3.85
C SER A 16 -0.99 -0.91 -5.00
N ILE A 17 -0.56 -0.61 -6.22
CA ILE A 17 -1.32 -0.85 -7.44
C ILE A 17 -0.44 -1.72 -8.34
N LEU A 18 -0.68 -3.03 -8.34
CA LEU A 18 0.15 -4.02 -9.02
C LEU A 18 -0.73 -5.07 -9.70
N ASP A 19 -0.24 -5.60 -10.82
CA ASP A 19 -0.88 -6.73 -11.51
C ASP A 19 -0.60 -8.04 -10.77
N THR A 20 -1.46 -8.38 -9.80
CA THR A 20 -1.36 -9.66 -9.07
C THR A 20 -2.19 -10.76 -9.72
N SER A 21 -3.01 -10.40 -10.72
CA SER A 21 -3.58 -11.30 -11.73
C SER A 21 -3.44 -10.68 -13.13
N GLY A 22 -3.99 -11.34 -14.16
CA GLY A 22 -3.88 -10.91 -15.55
C GLY A 22 -2.59 -11.37 -16.24
N ILE A 23 -2.30 -10.78 -17.40
CA ILE A 23 -1.19 -11.22 -18.26
C ILE A 23 0.21 -10.82 -17.76
N PHE A 24 0.28 -9.88 -16.81
CA PHE A 24 1.53 -9.42 -16.21
C PHE A 24 1.73 -9.92 -14.76
N ASP A 25 0.96 -10.92 -14.32
CA ASP A 25 1.01 -11.44 -12.94
C ASP A 25 2.40 -11.97 -12.54
N ALA A 26 3.15 -12.50 -13.50
CA ALA A 26 4.51 -12.99 -13.33
C ALA A 26 5.47 -11.89 -12.85
N TYR A 27 5.14 -10.62 -13.08
CA TYR A 27 5.87 -9.47 -12.55
C TYR A 27 5.24 -8.94 -11.27
N GLY A 28 3.91 -8.77 -11.21
CA GLY A 28 3.28 -8.13 -10.07
C GLY A 28 3.24 -8.98 -8.80
N LYS A 29 3.12 -10.32 -8.90
CA LYS A 29 3.19 -11.22 -7.73
C LYS A 29 4.51 -11.11 -6.97
N PRO A 30 5.71 -11.24 -7.60
CA PRO A 30 6.95 -11.08 -6.86
C PRO A 30 7.14 -9.65 -6.32
N MET A 31 6.62 -8.62 -7.00
CA MET A 31 6.63 -7.25 -6.46
C MET A 31 5.77 -7.10 -5.20
N ASP A 32 4.54 -7.63 -5.20
CA ASP A 32 3.64 -7.61 -4.03
C ASP A 32 4.26 -8.38 -2.84
N GLN A 33 4.82 -9.56 -3.10
CA GLN A 33 5.49 -10.36 -2.07
C GLN A 33 6.69 -9.64 -1.47
N ALA A 34 7.55 -9.06 -2.30
CA ALA A 34 8.72 -8.30 -1.84
C ALA A 34 8.30 -7.06 -1.01
N MET A 35 7.29 -6.32 -1.47
CA MET A 35 6.74 -5.19 -0.73
C MET A 35 6.18 -5.63 0.64
N ARG A 36 5.41 -6.71 0.69
CA ARG A 36 4.85 -7.22 1.96
C ARG A 36 5.94 -7.66 2.93
N LEU A 37 6.99 -8.30 2.43
CA LEU A 37 8.15 -8.67 3.25
C LEU A 37 8.82 -7.41 3.82
N ALA A 38 9.09 -6.41 2.99
CA ALA A 38 9.70 -5.16 3.44
C ALA A 38 8.85 -4.41 4.46
N VAL A 39 7.53 -4.33 4.25
CA VAL A 39 6.60 -3.72 5.21
C VAL A 39 6.61 -4.48 6.53
N LYS A 40 6.61 -5.82 6.47
CA LYS A 40 6.71 -6.64 7.68
C LYS A 40 7.99 -6.34 8.45
N GLU A 41 9.14 -6.31 7.78
CA GLU A 41 10.43 -6.02 8.42
C GLU A 41 10.46 -4.60 9.04
N ILE A 42 9.91 -3.60 8.35
CA ILE A 42 9.78 -2.23 8.86
C ILE A 42 8.93 -2.20 10.13
N ASN A 43 7.78 -2.87 10.10
CA ASN A 43 6.84 -2.92 11.22
C ASN A 43 7.41 -3.68 12.42
N ASP A 44 8.08 -4.80 12.19
CA ASP A 44 8.80 -5.57 13.22
C ASP A 44 9.94 -4.74 13.86
N ALA A 45 10.56 -3.83 13.10
CA ALA A 45 11.60 -2.91 13.58
C ALA A 45 11.05 -1.67 14.33
N GLY A 46 9.75 -1.63 14.64
CA GLY A 46 9.11 -0.53 15.35
C GLY A 46 8.40 0.49 14.44
N GLY A 47 8.29 0.19 13.15
CA GLY A 47 7.56 1.00 12.18
C GLY A 47 8.36 2.16 11.59
N LEU A 48 7.75 2.86 10.64
CA LEU A 48 8.33 4.03 9.98
C LEU A 48 7.94 5.29 10.76
N LEU A 49 8.94 6.06 11.21
CA LEU A 49 8.72 7.25 12.06
C LEU A 49 7.91 6.93 13.34
N GLY A 50 8.07 5.71 13.87
CA GLY A 50 7.35 5.23 15.04
C GLY A 50 5.88 4.88 14.78
N LYS A 51 5.47 4.72 13.51
CA LYS A 51 4.12 4.33 13.09
C LYS A 51 4.14 3.04 12.28
N GLN A 52 3.11 2.22 12.46
CA GLN A 52 2.94 1.00 11.65
C GLN A 52 2.56 1.38 10.22
N VAL A 53 3.10 0.65 9.25
CA VAL A 53 2.75 0.77 7.84
C VAL A 53 1.66 -0.24 7.52
N GLU A 54 0.55 0.22 6.97
CA GLU A 54 -0.56 -0.61 6.50
C GLU A 54 -0.67 -0.52 4.98
N VAL A 55 -0.82 -1.65 4.32
CA VAL A 55 -0.86 -1.70 2.84
C VAL A 55 -2.29 -1.85 2.37
N ALA A 56 -2.74 -0.89 1.56
CA ALA A 56 -3.93 -1.00 0.72
C ALA A 56 -3.50 -1.49 -0.66
N ALA A 57 -3.61 -2.79 -0.92
CA ALA A 57 -3.20 -3.41 -2.17
C ALA A 57 -4.39 -3.59 -3.12
N TYR A 58 -4.20 -3.20 -4.38
CA TYR A 58 -5.20 -3.26 -5.44
C TYR A 58 -4.64 -4.02 -6.64
N ASP A 59 -5.40 -5.02 -7.09
CA ASP A 59 -5.06 -5.84 -8.25
C ASP A 59 -5.63 -5.23 -9.53
N THR A 60 -4.75 -4.74 -10.41
CA THR A 60 -5.12 -4.12 -11.69
C THR A 60 -5.39 -5.09 -12.83
N GLN A 61 -5.13 -6.39 -12.64
CA GLN A 61 -5.49 -7.45 -13.60
C GLN A 61 -4.95 -7.22 -15.03
N SER A 62 -3.91 -6.41 -15.19
CA SER A 62 -3.40 -5.92 -16.47
C SER A 62 -4.41 -5.11 -17.31
N ASP A 63 -5.46 -4.58 -16.68
CA ASP A 63 -6.43 -3.68 -17.30
C ASP A 63 -6.05 -2.22 -17.00
N MET A 64 -5.73 -1.46 -18.05
CA MET A 64 -5.33 -0.06 -17.96
C MET A 64 -6.36 0.83 -17.24
N ALA A 65 -7.65 0.53 -17.33
CA ALA A 65 -8.69 1.32 -16.66
C ALA A 65 -8.60 1.20 -15.13
N LEU A 66 -8.25 0.01 -14.63
CA LEU A 66 -8.17 -0.26 -13.20
C LEU A 66 -7.03 0.51 -12.53
N TYR A 67 -5.92 0.76 -13.22
CA TYR A 67 -4.81 1.57 -12.69
C TYR A 67 -5.25 2.98 -12.30
N SER A 68 -5.98 3.65 -13.21
CA SER A 68 -6.47 5.02 -12.95
C SER A 68 -7.59 5.04 -11.91
N GLN A 69 -8.44 3.99 -11.88
CA GLN A 69 -9.50 3.85 -10.88
C GLN A 69 -8.94 3.67 -9.46
N TYR A 70 -7.93 2.82 -9.28
CA TYR A 70 -7.35 2.57 -7.95
C TYR A 70 -6.45 3.71 -7.49
N ALA A 71 -5.83 4.47 -8.41
CA ALA A 71 -5.02 5.64 -8.05
C ALA A 71 -5.84 6.81 -7.45
N GLN A 72 -7.17 6.75 -7.54
CA GLN A 72 -8.07 7.78 -7.00
C GLN A 72 -8.68 7.40 -5.64
N GLN A 73 -8.35 6.22 -5.11
CA GLN A 73 -8.81 5.72 -3.81
C GLN A 73 -7.76 5.99 -2.73
#